data_AF-T2IN23-F1
#
_entry.id   AF-T2IN23-F1
#
_cell.length_a   1.000
_cell.length_b   1.000
_cell.length_c   1.000
_cell.angle_alpha   90.00
_cell.angle_beta   90.00
_cell.angle_gamma   90.00
#
_symmetry.space_group_name_H-M   'P 1'
#
loop_
_entity.id
_entity.type
_entity.pdbx_description
1 polymer ?
#
loop_
_entity_poly.entity_id
_entity_poly.type
_entity_poly.pdbx_seq_one_letter_code
_entity_poly.pdbx_strand_id
1 'polypeptide(L)'
;MHKIMKETILTWLNRLLVADVFLVFLGFFWLIAAVIGRSVGVPLGFDLWYKLWQPLFNPAIGILFLGAILSWGINKISQRLDSNS
;
A
#
# COMPACT_ATOMS: atom_id res chain seq x y z
N MET A 1 31.43 -0.49 -5.07
CA MET A 1 30.68 0.01 -3.90
C MET A 1 29.34 0.67 -4.27
N HIS A 2 29.27 1.58 -5.26
CA HIS A 2 28.04 2.36 -5.56
C HIS A 2 26.87 1.58 -6.19
N LYS A 3 27.10 0.56 -7.03
CA LYS A 3 26.04 -0.31 -7.57
C LYS A 3 25.37 -1.15 -6.47
N ILE A 4 26.16 -1.92 -5.71
CA ILE A 4 25.69 -2.88 -4.69
C ILE A 4 24.72 -2.24 -3.65
N MET A 5 24.97 -0.99 -3.27
CA MET A 5 24.10 -0.27 -2.33
C MET A 5 22.72 0.08 -2.92
N LYS A 6 22.64 0.40 -4.23
CA LYS A 6 21.38 0.73 -4.90
C LYS A 6 20.46 -0.49 -5.02
N GLU A 7 20.99 -1.61 -5.51
CA GLU A 7 20.23 -2.87 -5.60
C GLU A 7 19.71 -3.34 -4.23
N THR A 8 20.49 -3.15 -3.17
CA THR A 8 20.07 -3.48 -1.80
C THR A 8 18.90 -2.60 -1.35
N ILE A 9 19.00 -1.27 -1.54
CA ILE A 9 17.94 -0.31 -1.19
C ILE A 9 16.65 -0.59 -1.98
N LEU A 10 16.76 -0.83 -3.29
CA LEU A 10 15.61 -1.15 -4.14
C LEU A 10 14.92 -2.45 -3.70
N THR A 11 15.69 -3.46 -3.30
CA THR A 11 15.15 -4.73 -2.79
C THR A 11 14.38 -4.52 -1.48
N TRP A 12 14.92 -3.73 -0.56
CA TRP A 12 14.23 -3.40 0.69
C TRP A 12 12.98 -2.54 0.48
N LEU A 13 13.04 -1.56 -0.41
CA LEU A 13 11.90 -0.75 -0.80
C LEU A 13 10.77 -1.62 -1.38
N ASN A 14 11.11 -2.53 -2.29
CA ASN A 14 10.13 -3.46 -2.87
C ASN A 14 9.49 -4.35 -1.79
N ARG A 15 10.28 -4.89 -0.85
CA ARG A 15 9.74 -5.67 0.28
C ARG A 15 8.81 -4.84 1.17
N LEU A 16 9.17 -3.59 1.44
CA LEU A 16 8.35 -2.67 2.23
C LEU A 16 7.03 -2.40 1.52
N LEU A 17 7.05 -2.07 0.22
CA LEU A 17 5.82 -1.87 -0.56
C LEU A 17 4.94 -3.11 -0.58
N VAL A 18 5.51 -4.30 -0.77
CA VAL A 18 4.74 -5.55 -0.72
C VAL A 18 4.13 -5.76 0.67
N ALA A 19 4.89 -5.52 1.74
CA ALA A 19 4.37 -5.59 3.11
C ALA A 19 3.25 -4.56 3.36
N ASP A 20 3.37 -3.36 2.83
CA ASP A 20 2.36 -2.29 2.90
C ASP A 20 1.06 -2.69 2.18
N VAL A 21 1.15 -3.30 1.00
CA VAL A 21 0.00 -3.90 0.29
C VAL A 21 -0.70 -4.91 1.20
N PHE A 22 0.04 -5.87 1.77
CA PHE A 22 -0.56 -6.86 2.67
C PHE A 22 -1.19 -6.21 3.91
N LEU A 23 -0.57 -5.17 4.48
CA LEU A 23 -1.12 -4.43 5.61
C LEU A 23 -2.49 -3.82 5.27
N VAL A 24 -2.60 -3.18 4.10
CA VAL A 24 -3.87 -2.58 3.65
C VAL A 24 -4.93 -3.64 3.41
N PHE A 25 -4.59 -4.75 2.74
CA PHE A 25 -5.55 -5.83 2.49
C PHE A 25 -5.99 -6.55 3.78
N LEU A 26 -5.07 -6.86 4.69
CA LEU A 26 -5.40 -7.42 5.99
C LEU A 26 -6.26 -6.46 6.82
N GLY A 27 -5.92 -5.17 6.79
CA GLY A 27 -6.73 -4.11 7.40
C GLY A 27 -8.14 -4.07 6.82
N PHE A 28 -8.30 -4.26 5.51
CA PHE A 28 -9.59 -4.31 4.86
C PHE A 28 -10.41 -5.55 5.27
N PHE A 29 -9.79 -6.74 5.32
CA PHE A 29 -10.48 -7.94 5.83
C PHE A 29 -10.86 -7.81 7.30
N TRP A 30 -10.00 -7.19 8.11
CA TRP A 30 -10.31 -6.88 9.50
C TRP A 30 -11.50 -5.90 9.60
N LEU A 31 -11.59 -4.88 8.75
CA LEU A 31 -12.75 -4.00 8.69
C LEU A 31 -14.04 -4.78 8.40
N ILE A 32 -14.04 -5.67 7.40
CA ILE A 32 -15.21 -6.49 7.07
C ILE A 32 -15.63 -7.32 8.28
N ALA A 33 -14.68 -8.02 8.90
CA ALA A 33 -14.94 -8.79 10.11
C ALA A 33 -15.49 -7.90 11.24
N ALA A 34 -14.91 -6.71 11.45
CA ALA A 34 -15.34 -5.76 12.48
C ALA A 34 -16.76 -5.24 12.26
N VAL A 35 -17.15 -4.97 11.02
CA VAL A 35 -18.51 -4.54 10.66
C VAL A 35 -19.51 -5.67 10.92
N ILE A 36 -19.19 -6.91 10.49
CA ILE A 36 -20.05 -8.08 10.74
C ILE A 36 -20.16 -8.33 12.25
N GLY A 37 -19.04 -8.32 12.97
CA GLY A 37 -19.01 -8.46 14.44
C GLY A 37 -19.90 -7.44 15.13
N ARG A 38 -19.82 -6.17 14.72
CA ARG A 38 -20.64 -5.10 15.30
C ARG A 38 -22.15 -5.34 15.06
N SER A 39 -22.53 -5.93 13.93
CA SER A 39 -23.92 -6.28 13.64
C SER A 39 -24.47 -7.40 14.54
N VAL A 40 -23.61 -8.28 15.05
CA VAL A 40 -23.95 -9.36 15.99
C VAL A 40 -23.63 -9.01 17.45
N GLY A 41 -23.32 -7.75 17.75
CA GLY A 41 -23.04 -7.25 19.10
C GLY A 41 -21.63 -7.55 19.62
N VAL A 42 -20.72 -8.07 18.79
CA VAL A 42 -19.32 -8.36 19.15
C VAL A 42 -18.41 -7.26 18.60
N PRO A 43 -17.82 -6.40 19.46
CA PRO A 43 -16.91 -5.36 19.00
C PRO A 43 -15.54 -5.97 18.67
N LEU A 44 -15.40 -6.54 17.46
CA LEU A 44 -14.16 -7.14 16.92
C LEU A 44 -13.07 -6.08 16.61
N GLY A 45 -12.89 -5.11 17.49
CA GLY A 45 -11.91 -4.04 17.36
C GLY A 45 -12.30 -2.92 16.39
N PHE A 46 -13.59 -2.75 16.08
CA PHE A 46 -14.06 -1.70 15.15
C PHE A 46 -13.56 -0.30 15.54
N ASP A 47 -13.68 0.08 16.81
CA ASP A 47 -13.25 1.40 17.27
C ASP A 47 -11.73 1.57 17.22
N LEU A 48 -10.97 0.49 17.41
CA LEU A 48 -9.52 0.48 17.24
C LEU A 48 -9.16 0.66 15.76
N TRP A 49 -9.79 -0.09 14.87
CA TRP A 49 -9.59 0.04 13.43
C TRP A 49 -9.88 1.48 12.96
N TYR A 50 -10.98 2.07 13.46
CA TYR A 50 -11.35 3.45 13.12
C TYR A 50 -10.31 4.48 13.59
N LYS A 51 -9.75 4.28 14.78
CA LYS A 51 -8.64 5.11 15.29
C LYS A 51 -7.35 4.91 14.51
N LEU A 52 -7.07 3.69 14.02
CA LEU A 52 -5.92 3.38 13.18
C LEU A 52 -6.08 3.91 11.74
N TRP A 53 -7.30 4.24 11.31
CA TRP A 53 -7.55 4.72 9.96
C TRP A 53 -6.71 5.94 9.59
N GLN A 54 -6.78 7.01 10.39
CA GLN A 54 -6.05 8.25 10.12
C GLN A 54 -4.51 8.11 10.20
N PRO A 55 -3.92 7.49 11.24
CA PRO A 55 -2.47 7.43 11.38
C PRO A 55 -1.79 6.24 10.67
N LEU A 56 -2.51 5.17 10.32
CA LEU A 56 -1.92 3.95 9.76
C LEU A 56 -2.43 3.66 8.35
N PHE A 57 -3.74 3.44 8.19
CA PHE A 57 -4.28 2.97 6.90
C PHE A 57 -4.31 4.06 5.84
N ASN A 58 -4.69 5.29 6.18
CA ASN A 58 -4.73 6.41 5.22
C ASN A 58 -3.33 6.73 4.63
N PRO A 59 -2.25 6.82 5.44
CA PRO A 59 -0.89 6.95 4.91
C PRO A 59 -0.44 5.75 4.07
N ALA A 60 -0.69 4.52 4.52
CA ALA A 60 -0.34 3.30 3.78
C ALA A 60 -0.98 3.28 2.38
N ILE A 61 -2.30 3.51 2.33
CA ILE A 61 -3.06 3.62 1.07
C ILE A 61 -2.48 4.74 0.19
N GLY A 62 -2.08 5.87 0.77
CA GLY A 62 -1.41 6.96 0.06
C GLY A 62 -0.09 6.53 -0.61
N ILE A 63 0.73 5.73 0.07
CA ILE A 63 1.98 5.18 -0.49
C ILE A 63 1.67 4.24 -1.67
N LEU A 64 0.66 3.37 -1.53
CA LEU A 64 0.24 2.48 -2.61
C LEU A 64 -0.22 3.25 -3.85
N PHE A 65 -1.06 4.27 -3.67
CA PHE A 65 -1.50 5.13 -4.77
C PHE A 65 -0.34 5.89 -5.40
N LEU A 66 0.57 6.44 -4.59
CA LEU A 66 1.76 7.12 -5.09
C LEU A 66 2.61 6.16 -5.95
N GLY A 67 2.85 4.94 -5.48
CA GLY A 67 3.55 3.91 -6.22
C GLY A 67 2.87 3.59 -7.56
N ALA A 68 1.56 3.37 -7.54
CA ALA A 68 0.78 3.09 -8.74
C ALA A 68 0.81 4.25 -9.75
N ILE A 69 0.64 5.50 -9.30
CA ILE A 69 0.68 6.69 -10.15
C ILE A 69 2.06 6.90 -10.75
N LEU A 70 3.13 6.75 -9.96
CA LEU A 70 4.50 6.86 -10.44
C LEU A 70 4.81 5.79 -11.50
N SER A 71 4.46 4.53 -11.23
CA SER A 71 4.64 3.43 -12.19
C SER A 71 3.86 3.69 -13.48
N TRP A 72 2.62 4.16 -13.39
CA TRP A 72 1.82 4.53 -14.55
C TRP A 72 2.45 5.69 -15.34
N GLY A 73 2.88 6.75 -14.66
CA GLY A 73 3.50 7.92 -15.28
C GLY A 73 4.80 7.59 -16.00
N ILE A 74 5.68 6.81 -15.37
CA ILE A 74 6.96 6.36 -15.97
C ILE A 74 6.69 5.52 -17.22
N ASN A 75 5.78 4.54 -17.13
CA ASN A 75 5.41 3.71 -18.27
C ASN A 75 4.80 4.54 -19.41
N LYS A 76 3.98 5.54 -19.07
CA LYS A 76 3.36 6.41 -20.07
C LYS A 76 4.39 7.25 -20.83
N ILE A 77 5.41 7.76 -20.14
CA ILE A 77 6.49 8.52 -20.76
C ILE A 77 7.37 7.61 -21.61
N SER A 78 7.74 6.42 -21.11
CA SER A 78 8.56 5.44 -21.87
C SER A 78 7.90 5.07 -23.20
N GLN A 79 6.60 4.73 -23.17
CA GLN A 79 5.85 4.39 -24.39
C GLN A 79 5.84 5.51 -25.43
N ARG A 80 5.86 6.78 -25.01
CA ARG A 80 5.89 7.94 -25.92
C ARG A 80 7.25 8.13 -26.56
N LEU A 81 8.33 7.78 -25.87
CA LEU A 81 9.70 7.87 -26.39
C LEU A 81 9.99 6.71 -27.36
N ASP A 82 9.59 5.49 -26.99
CA ASP A 82 9.76 4.30 -27.84
C ASP A 82 8.92 4.36 -29.12
N SER A 83 7.74 5.01 -29.08
CA SER A 83 6.87 5.21 -30.25
C SER A 83 7.38 6.24 -31.26
N ASN A 84 8.37 7.07 -30.90
CA ASN A 84 8.91 8.15 -31.73
C ASN A 84 10.29 7.82 -32.32
N SER A 85 10.83 6.63 -32.03
CA SER A 85 12.07 6.09 -32.60
C SER A 85 11.79 4.94 -33.56
#